data_AF-A0A1V3JQS1-F1
#
_entry.id   AF-A0A1V3JQS1-F1
#
_cell.length_a   1.000
_cell.length_b   1.000
_cell.length_c   1.000
_cell.angle_alpha   90.00
_cell.angle_beta   90.00
_cell.angle_gamma   90.00
#
_symmetry.space_group_name_H-M   'P 1'
#
loop_
_entity.id
_entity.type
_entity.pdbx_description
1 polymer ?
#
loop_
_entity_poly.entity_id
_entity_poly.type
_entity_poly.pdbx_seq_one_letter_code
_entity_poly.pdbx_strand_id
1 'polypeptide(L)'
;MNIMYILLDQVRKDMLGTYGHQIVKTPNLDRLAKEGLRFNNAFTPASVCGPARTSLFTGLMPSTHGIIKNGEKGGTGEISRHAPNIAKLDGYNCYVVGKWHVGTKSMPEDYGIKGHNFDGYGYPGSGVYKNLVFNQPPTHSNRYQEWLEEKGYEIPEVSRAYFGDNPHLRVQELCGLLSGTKEQTIPYFIIDEAKKYIQTSQNEGKPFFTWINFWGPHTPCIVPEPYYSMYNPKDVVLDESFFKPLEGKPGHFRTISKMWGMWEADEARWKEVITKFWGYITLIDDAIGELLAYLEQQDLYNNTFIVATADHGDAMGAHRMIEKGEFMFDTTYNIPLIVKDPQSNRINQQDDNLVYLHDLTSTVYDIANQSVPQDFQGETLLPIIRQRQNNQRKGILGQLAGHFVYFEQRMWRRKDYKLVFNATDLCELYDIRQDPLEMHNLFYDENYRTIKQEMLEEMRQEMKKLNDPLENWVYRIINEI
;
A
#
# COMPACT_ATOMS: atom_id res chain seq x y z
N MET A 1 14.81 -3.91 -21.44
CA MET A 1 15.02 -2.95 -20.32
C MET A 1 14.62 -3.67 -19.05
N ASN A 2 15.26 -3.42 -17.91
CA ASN A 2 14.84 -4.06 -16.66
C ASN A 2 13.70 -3.29 -16.01
N ILE A 3 12.87 -3.98 -15.21
CA ILE A 3 11.71 -3.41 -14.53
C ILE A 3 11.75 -3.82 -13.06
N MET A 4 11.63 -2.85 -12.15
CA MET A 4 11.66 -3.10 -10.72
C MET A 4 10.57 -2.29 -10.01
N TYR A 5 9.65 -3.00 -9.35
CA TYR A 5 8.62 -2.41 -8.52
C TYR A 5 8.93 -2.68 -7.05
N ILE A 6 9.07 -1.61 -6.28
CA ILE A 6 9.23 -1.61 -4.83
C ILE A 6 7.89 -1.23 -4.22
N LEU A 7 7.28 -2.15 -3.49
CA LEU A 7 6.00 -1.99 -2.82
C LEU A 7 6.20 -2.01 -1.31
N LEU A 8 5.79 -0.94 -0.64
CA LEU A 8 5.74 -0.84 0.81
C LEU A 8 4.33 -1.17 1.28
N ASP A 9 4.20 -1.94 2.36
CA ASP A 9 2.88 -2.21 2.92
C ASP A 9 2.50 -1.11 3.91
N GLN A 10 1.32 -0.52 3.74
CA GLN A 10 0.72 0.38 4.72
C GLN A 10 1.58 1.61 5.04
N VAL A 11 1.95 2.42 4.04
CA VAL A 11 2.68 3.69 4.24
C VAL A 11 1.87 4.89 3.77
N ARG A 12 1.72 5.88 4.64
CA ARG A 12 1.10 7.16 4.28
C ARG A 12 2.03 7.94 3.37
N LYS A 13 1.47 8.49 2.27
CA LYS A 13 2.21 9.34 1.32
C LYS A 13 2.86 10.53 2.01
N ASP A 14 2.13 11.19 2.91
CA ASP A 14 2.58 12.38 3.65
C ASP A 14 3.61 12.09 4.76
N MET A 15 4.02 10.84 4.95
CA MET A 15 5.10 10.45 5.87
C MET A 15 6.45 10.22 5.18
N LEU A 16 6.56 10.56 3.90
CA LEU A 16 7.82 10.52 3.14
C LEU A 16 8.34 11.95 2.89
N GLY A 17 9.66 12.14 2.98
CA GLY A 17 10.32 13.42 2.79
C GLY A 17 9.99 14.07 1.43
N THR A 18 9.96 13.28 0.36
CA THR A 18 9.64 13.73 -0.99
C THR A 18 8.21 14.29 -1.16
N TYR A 19 7.30 13.91 -0.25
CA TYR A 19 5.93 14.44 -0.19
C TYR A 19 5.75 15.51 0.89
N GLY A 20 6.85 16.01 1.47
CA GLY A 20 6.87 17.19 2.33
C GLY A 20 6.97 16.90 3.82
N HIS A 21 7.14 15.64 4.25
CA HIS A 21 7.36 15.36 5.66
C HIS A 21 8.71 15.94 6.13
N GLN A 22 8.71 16.72 7.22
CA GLN A 22 9.89 17.50 7.61
C GLN A 22 10.84 16.76 8.58
N ILE A 23 10.37 15.69 9.24
CA ILE A 23 11.12 15.01 10.30
C ILE A 23 11.60 13.63 9.86
N VAL A 24 10.68 12.78 9.38
CA VAL A 24 10.98 11.45 8.83
C VAL A 24 12.02 11.55 7.72
N LYS A 25 13.05 10.72 7.83
CA LYS A 25 14.17 10.64 6.91
C LYS A 25 13.93 9.52 5.91
N THR A 26 13.82 9.90 4.63
CA THR A 26 13.73 8.97 3.49
C THR A 26 14.66 9.39 2.34
N PRO A 27 15.97 9.60 2.61
CA PRO A 27 16.89 10.18 1.62
C PRO A 27 16.97 9.38 0.31
N ASN A 28 16.76 8.06 0.32
CA ASN A 28 16.87 7.23 -0.87
C ASN A 28 15.62 7.31 -1.76
N LEU A 29 14.43 7.30 -1.17
CA LEU A 29 13.18 7.59 -1.89
C LEU A 29 13.15 9.05 -2.39
N ASP A 30 13.66 9.98 -1.57
CA ASP A 30 13.79 11.39 -1.96
C ASP A 30 14.73 11.56 -3.15
N ARG A 31 15.84 10.82 -3.17
CA ARG A 31 16.76 10.77 -4.31
C ARG A 31 16.06 10.22 -5.55
N LEU A 32 15.36 9.09 -5.43
CA LEU A 32 14.62 8.49 -6.56
C LEU A 32 13.62 9.48 -7.16
N ALA A 33 12.92 10.24 -6.34
CA ALA A 33 12.00 11.28 -6.79
C ALA A 33 12.71 12.48 -7.43
N LYS A 34 13.84 12.93 -6.88
CA LYS A 34 14.68 13.99 -7.49
C LYS A 34 15.23 13.58 -8.85
N GLU A 35 15.52 12.29 -9.03
CA GLU A 35 16.02 11.76 -10.30
C GLU A 35 14.89 11.38 -11.28
N GLY A 36 13.63 11.47 -10.87
CA GLY A 36 12.48 11.02 -11.65
C GLY A 36 11.23 11.88 -11.53
N LEU A 37 10.09 11.20 -11.48
CA LEU A 37 8.75 11.77 -11.43
C LEU A 37 8.00 11.22 -10.21
N ARG A 38 7.33 12.09 -9.45
CA ARG A 38 6.37 11.66 -8.42
C ARG A 38 4.94 12.04 -8.79
N PHE A 39 3.97 11.19 -8.47
CA PHE A 39 2.55 11.47 -8.69
C PHE A 39 1.91 12.00 -7.40
N ASN A 40 1.18 13.10 -7.50
CA ASN A 40 0.44 13.65 -6.37
C ASN A 40 -0.90 12.92 -6.14
N ASN A 41 -1.43 12.26 -7.17
CA ASN A 41 -2.78 11.68 -7.21
C ASN A 41 -2.73 10.21 -7.65
N ALA A 42 -2.01 9.38 -6.89
CA ALA A 42 -1.96 7.94 -7.08
C ALA A 42 -2.82 7.24 -6.02
N PHE A 43 -3.69 6.33 -6.44
CA PHE A 43 -4.70 5.74 -5.56
C PHE A 43 -4.68 4.22 -5.60
N THR A 44 -4.80 3.60 -4.43
CA THR A 44 -5.11 2.18 -4.35
C THR A 44 -6.59 1.93 -4.66
N PRO A 45 -6.95 0.86 -5.38
CA PRO A 45 -8.36 0.53 -5.61
C PRO A 45 -9.08 0.04 -4.35
N ALA A 46 -8.34 -0.35 -3.30
CA ALA A 46 -8.89 -0.78 -2.02
C ALA A 46 -7.88 -0.57 -0.88
N SER A 47 -8.30 -0.06 0.28
CA SER A 47 -7.42 0.12 1.44
C SER A 47 -7.30 -1.14 2.30
N VAL A 48 -7.03 -2.29 1.68
CA VAL A 48 -6.77 -3.58 2.34
C VAL A 48 -5.74 -4.36 1.53
N CYS A 49 -4.73 -4.92 2.19
CA CYS A 49 -3.56 -5.56 1.58
C CYS A 49 -3.91 -6.52 0.42
N GLY A 50 -4.73 -7.55 0.68
CA GLY A 50 -5.05 -8.58 -0.30
C GLY A 50 -5.73 -8.02 -1.55
N PRO A 51 -6.88 -7.33 -1.42
CA PRO A 51 -7.54 -6.67 -2.55
C PRO A 51 -6.62 -5.75 -3.36
N ALA A 52 -5.85 -4.86 -2.70
CA ALA A 52 -4.95 -3.94 -3.38
C ALA A 52 -3.86 -4.67 -4.18
N ARG A 53 -3.21 -5.66 -3.56
CA ARG A 53 -2.14 -6.46 -4.16
C ARG A 53 -2.66 -7.34 -5.28
N THR A 54 -3.85 -7.94 -5.15
CA THR A 54 -4.49 -8.68 -6.23
C THR A 54 -4.82 -7.77 -7.40
N SER A 55 -5.25 -6.53 -7.16
CA SER A 55 -5.46 -5.57 -8.26
C SER A 55 -4.16 -5.25 -8.98
N LEU A 56 -3.07 -4.96 -8.27
CA LEU A 56 -1.75 -4.75 -8.91
C LEU A 56 -1.27 -6.01 -9.65
N PHE A 57 -1.51 -7.19 -9.09
CA PHE A 57 -1.12 -8.44 -9.71
C PHE A 57 -1.89 -8.72 -11.00
N THR A 58 -3.21 -8.48 -11.00
CA THR A 58 -4.11 -8.90 -12.09
C THR A 58 -4.44 -7.80 -13.08
N GLY A 59 -4.19 -6.53 -12.75
CA GLY A 59 -4.67 -5.38 -13.52
C GLY A 59 -6.18 -5.17 -13.41
N LEU A 60 -6.88 -5.89 -12.53
CA LEU A 60 -8.33 -5.85 -12.37
C LEU A 60 -8.75 -5.11 -11.10
N MET A 61 -9.98 -4.62 -11.05
CA MET A 61 -10.61 -4.05 -9.86
C MET A 61 -11.08 -5.15 -8.89
N PRO A 62 -11.17 -4.87 -7.57
CA PRO A 62 -11.65 -5.82 -6.56
C PRO A 62 -12.94 -6.55 -6.91
N SER A 63 -13.95 -5.84 -7.42
CA SER A 63 -15.22 -6.45 -7.84
C SER A 63 -15.09 -7.42 -9.01
N THR A 64 -14.08 -7.25 -9.86
CA THR A 64 -13.86 -8.08 -11.05
C THR A 64 -13.03 -9.31 -10.73
N HIS A 65 -11.98 -9.18 -9.93
CA HIS A 65 -11.16 -10.33 -9.51
C HIS A 65 -11.73 -11.10 -8.30
N GLY A 66 -12.72 -10.55 -7.60
CA GLY A 66 -13.45 -11.22 -6.51
C GLY A 66 -12.76 -11.21 -5.14
N ILE A 67 -11.47 -10.87 -5.08
CA ILE A 67 -10.75 -10.60 -3.82
C ILE A 67 -11.12 -9.21 -3.28
N ILE A 68 -12.21 -9.15 -2.53
CA ILE A 68 -12.74 -7.90 -1.92
C ILE A 68 -12.43 -7.77 -0.42
N LYS A 69 -11.85 -8.82 0.17
CA LYS A 69 -11.39 -8.91 1.56
C LYS A 69 -10.14 -9.78 1.65
N ASN A 70 -9.38 -9.62 2.73
CA ASN A 70 -8.33 -10.59 3.09
C ASN A 70 -8.94 -11.97 3.35
N GLY A 71 -8.32 -13.04 2.85
CA GLY A 71 -8.79 -14.41 3.02
C GLY A 71 -8.88 -14.81 4.49
N GLU A 72 -7.92 -14.36 5.29
CA GLU A 72 -7.84 -14.58 6.74
C GLU A 72 -8.97 -13.88 7.53
N LYS A 73 -9.71 -12.99 6.86
CA LYS A 73 -10.86 -12.26 7.41
C LYS A 73 -12.19 -12.62 6.72
N GLY A 74 -12.27 -13.85 6.19
CA GLY A 74 -13.49 -14.40 5.60
C GLY A 74 -13.69 -14.07 4.11
N GLY A 75 -12.69 -13.52 3.43
CA GLY A 75 -12.66 -13.45 1.97
C GLY A 75 -12.35 -14.80 1.33
N THR A 76 -12.53 -14.92 0.01
CA THR A 76 -12.15 -16.13 -0.74
C THR A 76 -10.65 -16.40 -0.67
N GLY A 77 -9.84 -15.32 -0.68
CA GLY A 77 -8.39 -15.37 -0.51
C GLY A 77 -7.63 -16.03 -1.66
N GLU A 78 -8.30 -16.49 -2.72
CA GLU A 78 -7.68 -17.16 -3.86
C GLU A 78 -8.17 -16.58 -5.18
N ILE A 79 -7.22 -16.23 -6.05
CA ILE A 79 -7.50 -15.82 -7.42
C ILE A 79 -7.44 -17.02 -8.36
N SER A 80 -8.19 -16.96 -9.47
CA SER A 80 -8.14 -17.99 -10.50
C SER A 80 -6.74 -18.09 -11.09
N ARG A 81 -6.22 -19.32 -11.27
CA ARG A 81 -4.95 -19.59 -11.99
C ARG A 81 -4.96 -19.10 -13.43
N HIS A 82 -6.15 -18.92 -14.02
CA HIS A 82 -6.31 -18.40 -15.38
C HIS A 82 -6.42 -16.88 -15.44
N ALA A 83 -6.45 -16.19 -14.30
CA ALA A 83 -6.51 -14.73 -14.28
C ALA A 83 -5.33 -14.14 -15.07
N PRO A 84 -5.56 -13.03 -15.80
CA PRO A 84 -4.47 -12.28 -16.38
C PRO A 84 -3.60 -11.74 -15.24
N ASN A 85 -2.30 -11.60 -15.46
CA ASN A 85 -1.41 -11.12 -14.41
C ASN A 85 -0.18 -10.40 -14.95
N ILE A 86 0.46 -9.63 -14.08
CA ILE A 86 1.59 -8.73 -14.37
C ILE A 86 2.87 -9.42 -14.86
N ALA A 87 2.96 -10.75 -14.71
CA ALA A 87 4.21 -11.48 -14.87
C ALA A 87 4.27 -12.41 -16.10
N LYS A 88 3.24 -12.43 -16.98
CA LYS A 88 3.32 -13.17 -18.24
C LYS A 88 4.06 -12.34 -19.30
N LEU A 89 5.36 -12.18 -19.11
CA LEU A 89 6.24 -11.37 -19.95
C LEU A 89 7.23 -12.27 -20.71
N ASP A 90 6.98 -12.49 -22.00
CA ASP A 90 7.87 -13.26 -22.87
C ASP A 90 9.30 -12.70 -22.89
N GLY A 91 10.28 -13.58 -22.68
CA GLY A 91 11.71 -13.22 -22.67
C GLY A 91 12.22 -12.58 -21.38
N TYR A 92 11.36 -12.30 -20.40
CA TYR A 92 11.74 -11.78 -19.09
C TYR A 92 11.85 -12.92 -18.08
N ASN A 93 12.76 -12.76 -17.12
CA ASN A 93 12.63 -13.44 -15.85
C ASN A 93 11.73 -12.61 -14.92
N CYS A 94 10.68 -13.23 -14.38
CA CYS A 94 9.76 -12.57 -13.47
C CYS A 94 9.98 -13.06 -12.05
N TYR A 95 10.14 -12.11 -11.13
CA TYR A 95 10.44 -12.38 -9.73
C TYR A 95 9.46 -11.71 -8.76
N VAL A 96 9.17 -12.39 -7.65
CA VAL A 96 8.53 -11.79 -6.47
C VAL A 96 9.40 -12.06 -5.25
N VAL A 97 9.69 -11.02 -4.47
CA VAL A 97 10.41 -11.15 -3.20
C VAL A 97 9.64 -10.45 -2.10
N GLY A 98 9.34 -11.16 -1.00
CA GLY A 98 8.66 -10.61 0.17
C GLY A 98 7.16 -10.92 0.24
N LYS A 99 6.33 -10.01 0.77
CA LYS A 99 4.91 -10.28 1.03
C LYS A 99 4.13 -10.53 -0.27
N TRP A 100 3.43 -11.67 -0.34
CA TRP A 100 2.57 -12.02 -1.49
C TRP A 100 1.15 -11.47 -1.32
N HIS A 101 0.38 -12.09 -0.42
CA HIS A 101 -1.01 -11.76 -0.06
C HIS A 101 -2.03 -11.66 -1.22
N VAL A 102 -1.70 -12.14 -2.41
CA VAL A 102 -2.64 -12.33 -3.52
C VAL A 102 -3.40 -13.66 -3.40
N GLY A 103 -2.80 -14.62 -2.70
CA GLY A 103 -3.30 -15.96 -2.39
C GLY A 103 -3.03 -16.33 -0.93
N THR A 104 -3.91 -17.11 -0.31
CA THR A 104 -3.69 -17.76 1.00
C THR A 104 -3.01 -19.13 0.86
N LYS A 105 -3.11 -19.74 -0.33
CA LYS A 105 -2.57 -21.04 -0.72
C LYS A 105 -1.79 -20.95 -2.01
N SER A 106 -2.27 -20.18 -2.99
CA SER A 106 -1.54 -19.99 -4.23
C SER A 106 -0.30 -19.12 -4.02
N MET A 107 0.82 -19.57 -4.57
CA MET A 107 2.13 -18.94 -4.47
C MET A 107 2.53 -18.34 -5.82
N PRO A 108 3.49 -17.39 -5.88
CA PRO A 108 4.01 -16.86 -7.14
C PRO A 108 4.42 -17.95 -8.16
N GLU A 109 5.00 -19.05 -7.67
CA GLU A 109 5.42 -20.18 -8.52
C GLU A 109 4.27 -20.85 -9.27
N ASP A 110 3.05 -20.84 -8.69
CA ASP A 110 1.84 -21.35 -9.34
C ASP A 110 1.46 -20.56 -10.61
N TYR A 111 1.99 -19.34 -10.74
CA TYR A 111 1.81 -18.44 -11.86
C TYR A 111 3.06 -18.34 -12.75
N GLY A 112 4.06 -19.21 -12.53
CA GLY A 112 5.32 -19.21 -13.29
C GLY A 112 6.31 -18.12 -12.86
N ILE A 113 6.12 -17.54 -11.68
CA ILE A 113 6.96 -16.47 -11.13
C ILE A 113 7.96 -17.08 -10.18
N LYS A 114 9.24 -16.83 -10.40
CA LYS A 114 10.31 -17.29 -9.50
C LYS A 114 10.37 -16.36 -8.30
N GLY A 115 10.90 -16.78 -7.16
CA GLY A 115 10.97 -15.87 -6.03
C GLY A 115 10.98 -16.52 -4.66
N HIS A 116 11.07 -15.67 -3.65
CA HIS A 116 10.81 -16.05 -2.27
C HIS A 116 9.73 -15.13 -1.72
N ASN A 117 8.59 -15.70 -1.39
CA ASN A 117 7.49 -14.94 -0.84
C ASN A 117 7.10 -15.43 0.56
N PHE A 118 6.51 -14.52 1.31
CA PHE A 118 5.74 -14.86 2.49
C PHE A 118 4.28 -14.92 2.07
N ASP A 119 3.64 -16.04 2.37
CA ASP A 119 2.28 -16.32 1.97
C ASP A 119 1.25 -15.85 3.01
N GLY A 120 0.09 -15.39 2.52
CA GLY A 120 -1.00 -14.88 3.35
C GLY A 120 -0.68 -13.63 4.20
N TYR A 121 -1.40 -13.51 5.31
CA TYR A 121 -1.26 -12.47 6.35
C TYR A 121 -0.13 -12.80 7.37
N GLY A 122 0.80 -13.70 7.04
CA GLY A 122 1.84 -14.13 7.97
C GLY A 122 3.01 -13.14 8.06
N TYR A 123 3.32 -12.64 9.27
CA TYR A 123 4.50 -11.79 9.47
C TYR A 123 5.76 -12.66 9.48
N PRO A 124 6.82 -12.33 8.70
CA PRO A 124 7.99 -13.20 8.58
C PRO A 124 8.73 -13.46 9.90
N GLY A 125 8.63 -12.52 10.85
CA GLY A 125 9.20 -12.67 12.19
C GLY A 125 8.39 -13.59 13.11
N SER A 126 7.15 -13.94 12.77
CA SER A 126 6.30 -14.84 13.56
C SER A 126 6.88 -16.25 13.61
N GLY A 127 6.95 -16.83 14.80
CA GLY A 127 7.60 -18.11 15.06
C GLY A 127 9.13 -18.08 15.00
N VAL A 128 9.74 -16.94 14.62
CA VAL A 128 11.20 -16.77 14.54
C VAL A 128 11.69 -15.86 15.65
N TYR A 129 11.18 -14.63 15.73
CA TYR A 129 11.60 -13.69 16.76
C TYR A 129 11.21 -14.18 18.15
N LYS A 130 12.18 -14.15 19.06
CA LYS A 130 11.94 -14.44 20.47
C LYS A 130 11.00 -13.37 21.04
N ASN A 131 10.07 -13.78 21.89
CA ASN A 131 9.13 -12.91 22.61
C ASN A 131 8.13 -12.12 21.75
N LEU A 132 8.05 -12.37 20.44
CA LEU A 132 7.01 -11.80 19.60
C LEU A 132 5.66 -12.49 19.88
N VAL A 133 4.64 -11.69 20.19
CA VAL A 133 3.27 -12.16 20.47
C VAL A 133 2.46 -12.34 19.20
N PHE A 134 2.67 -11.48 18.20
CA PHE A 134 2.06 -11.68 16.88
C PHE A 134 2.62 -12.94 16.22
N ASN A 135 1.97 -14.07 16.45
CA ASN A 135 2.43 -15.40 16.05
C ASN A 135 1.53 -16.00 14.96
N GLN A 136 1.31 -15.24 13.89
CA GLN A 136 0.72 -15.77 12.65
C GLN A 136 1.86 -15.98 11.65
N PRO A 137 2.52 -17.16 11.67
CA PRO A 137 3.61 -17.42 10.73
C PRO A 137 3.08 -17.56 9.29
N PRO A 138 3.95 -17.39 8.28
CA PRO A 138 3.70 -17.87 6.92
C PRO A 138 3.25 -19.34 6.96
N THR A 139 2.40 -19.78 6.01
CA THR A 139 1.82 -21.14 6.09
C THR A 139 2.78 -22.23 5.62
N HIS A 140 3.89 -21.84 4.99
CA HIS A 140 4.98 -22.72 4.53
C HIS A 140 6.29 -22.50 5.33
N SER A 141 7.44 -22.90 4.78
CA SER A 141 8.75 -22.72 5.43
C SER A 141 9.09 -21.25 5.68
N ASN A 142 9.79 -20.96 6.78
CA ASN A 142 10.20 -19.60 7.10
C ASN A 142 11.58 -19.29 6.51
N ARG A 143 11.60 -18.86 5.24
CA ARG A 143 12.82 -18.49 4.52
C ARG A 143 13.67 -17.43 5.24
N TYR A 144 13.04 -16.55 6.02
CA TYR A 144 13.78 -15.55 6.81
C TYR A 144 14.61 -16.19 7.93
N GLN A 145 14.07 -17.22 8.61
CA GLN A 145 14.84 -18.01 9.58
C GLN A 145 16.04 -18.68 8.94
N GLU A 146 15.84 -19.35 7.80
CA GLU A 146 16.92 -20.02 7.06
C GLU A 146 18.02 -19.01 6.65
N TRP A 147 17.64 -17.80 6.24
CA TRP A 147 18.59 -16.75 5.91
C TRP A 147 19.39 -16.26 7.13
N LEU A 148 18.77 -16.14 8.31
CA LEU A 148 19.51 -15.83 9.54
C LEU A 148 20.57 -16.91 9.83
N GLU A 149 20.19 -18.19 9.68
CA GLU A 149 21.08 -19.34 9.87
C GLU A 149 22.23 -19.34 8.85
N GLU A 150 21.94 -19.12 7.56
CA GLU A 150 22.93 -19.00 6.48
C GLU A 150 23.98 -17.91 6.74
N LYS A 151 23.56 -16.80 7.35
CA LYS A 151 24.42 -15.66 7.67
C LYS A 151 25.13 -15.80 9.01
N GLY A 152 24.81 -16.82 9.80
CA GLY A 152 25.33 -16.99 11.15
C GLY A 152 24.83 -15.92 12.12
N TYR A 153 23.65 -15.36 11.87
CA TYR A 153 23.02 -14.38 12.77
C TYR A 153 22.30 -15.09 13.92
N GLU A 154 22.36 -14.50 15.11
CA GLU A 154 21.52 -14.93 16.21
C GLU A 154 20.07 -14.54 15.96
N ILE A 155 19.14 -15.38 16.40
CA ILE A 155 17.71 -15.08 16.33
C ILE A 155 17.40 -13.85 17.19
N PRO A 156 16.89 -12.76 16.58
CA PRO A 156 16.54 -11.53 17.30
C PRO A 156 15.41 -11.73 18.32
N GLU A 157 15.39 -10.86 19.32
CA GLU A 157 14.40 -10.80 20.38
C GLU A 157 13.61 -9.50 20.30
N VAL A 158 12.29 -9.59 20.48
CA VAL A 158 11.41 -8.44 20.67
C VAL A 158 11.32 -8.10 22.15
N SER A 159 11.63 -6.86 22.48
CA SER A 159 11.48 -6.31 23.82
C SER A 159 10.75 -4.96 23.76
N ARG A 160 10.37 -4.42 24.92
CA ARG A 160 9.68 -3.11 25.01
C ARG A 160 8.46 -3.04 24.08
N ALA A 161 7.69 -4.12 23.99
CA ALA A 161 6.52 -4.20 23.13
C ALA A 161 5.38 -3.31 23.63
N TYR A 162 4.72 -2.61 22.70
CA TYR A 162 3.56 -1.77 22.94
C TYR A 162 2.33 -2.43 22.31
N PHE A 163 1.26 -2.59 23.10
CA PHE A 163 -0.04 -3.09 22.65
C PHE A 163 -1.11 -2.00 22.73
N GLY A 164 -2.21 -2.16 22.01
CA GLY A 164 -3.41 -1.38 22.26
C GLY A 164 -4.02 -1.68 23.64
N ASP A 165 -4.83 -0.74 24.15
CA ASP A 165 -5.46 -0.87 25.47
C ASP A 165 -6.64 -1.86 25.49
N ASN A 166 -7.08 -2.36 24.34
CA ASN A 166 -8.10 -3.41 24.28
C ASN A 166 -7.53 -4.74 24.81
N PRO A 167 -7.97 -5.24 25.98
CA PRO A 167 -7.43 -6.47 26.56
C PRO A 167 -7.73 -7.72 25.70
N HIS A 168 -8.74 -7.66 24.84
CA HIS A 168 -9.14 -8.75 23.97
C HIS A 168 -8.44 -8.74 22.60
N LEU A 169 -7.60 -7.74 22.31
CA LEU A 169 -6.81 -7.64 21.08
C LEU A 169 -5.32 -7.41 21.38
N ARG A 170 -4.78 -8.10 22.40
CA ARG A 170 -3.34 -8.12 22.71
C ARG A 170 -2.60 -9.29 22.05
N VAL A 171 -3.09 -9.72 20.89
CA VAL A 171 -2.50 -10.79 20.07
C VAL A 171 -1.52 -10.26 19.02
N GLN A 172 -1.38 -8.93 18.94
CA GLN A 172 -0.50 -8.24 17.99
C GLN A 172 0.04 -6.97 18.64
N GLU A 173 1.36 -6.78 18.60
CA GLU A 173 2.01 -5.53 18.98
C GLU A 173 1.66 -4.41 18.00
N LEU A 174 1.65 -3.17 18.49
CA LEU A 174 1.72 -1.99 17.64
C LEU A 174 3.17 -1.71 17.24
N CYS A 175 4.09 -1.78 18.20
CA CYS A 175 5.53 -1.62 17.96
C CYS A 175 6.38 -2.30 19.05
N GLY A 176 7.69 -2.44 18.80
CA GLY A 176 8.63 -3.05 19.73
C GLY A 176 10.10 -2.89 19.30
N LEU A 177 11.00 -3.04 20.26
CA LEU A 177 12.45 -2.99 20.03
C LEU A 177 12.94 -4.39 19.63
N LEU A 178 13.57 -4.47 18.47
CA LEU A 178 14.27 -5.66 18.01
C LEU A 178 15.72 -5.65 18.48
N SER A 179 16.21 -6.73 19.07
CA SER A 179 17.64 -6.88 19.34
C SER A 179 18.44 -7.11 18.05
N GLY A 180 19.76 -6.99 18.13
CA GLY A 180 20.64 -7.15 16.97
C GLY A 180 20.79 -5.86 16.17
N THR A 181 21.11 -6.00 14.89
CA THR A 181 21.44 -4.89 13.99
C THR A 181 20.47 -4.83 12.80
N LYS A 182 20.51 -3.72 12.05
CA LYS A 182 19.68 -3.55 10.86
C LYS A 182 19.88 -4.65 9.81
N GLU A 183 21.10 -5.17 9.71
CA GLU A 183 21.48 -6.22 8.77
C GLU A 183 20.79 -7.54 9.05
N GLN A 184 20.17 -7.71 10.22
CA GLN A 184 19.40 -8.91 10.58
C GLN A 184 17.91 -8.74 10.29
N THR A 185 17.43 -7.57 9.88
CA THR A 185 16.00 -7.26 9.79
C THR A 185 15.34 -7.81 8.52
N ILE A 186 14.01 -7.96 8.55
CA ILE A 186 13.21 -8.40 7.39
C ILE A 186 13.44 -7.52 6.14
N PRO A 187 13.50 -6.18 6.21
CA PRO A 187 13.84 -5.36 5.04
C PRO A 187 15.18 -5.76 4.40
N TYR A 188 16.22 -6.00 5.18
CA TYR A 188 17.54 -6.39 4.66
C TYR A 188 17.55 -7.81 4.09
N PHE A 189 16.80 -8.73 4.68
CA PHE A 189 16.53 -10.05 4.09
C PHE A 189 15.89 -9.93 2.69
N ILE A 190 14.84 -9.12 2.55
CA ILE A 190 14.14 -8.92 1.27
C ILE A 190 15.12 -8.37 0.20
N ILE A 191 15.98 -7.43 0.59
CA ILE A 191 16.99 -6.87 -0.32
C ILE A 191 18.03 -7.90 -0.74
N ASP A 192 18.51 -8.73 0.18
CA ASP A 192 19.45 -9.81 -0.12
C ASP A 192 18.87 -10.81 -1.13
N GLU A 193 17.63 -11.23 -0.95
CA GLU A 193 16.97 -12.16 -1.88
C GLU A 193 16.70 -11.50 -3.24
N ALA A 194 16.30 -10.22 -3.27
CA ALA A 194 16.14 -9.47 -4.51
C ALA A 194 17.46 -9.40 -5.31
N LYS A 195 18.58 -9.11 -4.63
CA LYS A 195 19.92 -9.10 -5.24
C LYS A 195 20.29 -10.45 -5.86
N LYS A 196 19.99 -11.58 -5.19
CA LYS A 196 20.24 -12.94 -5.71
C LYS A 196 19.47 -13.21 -7.02
N TYR A 197 18.20 -12.84 -7.10
CA TYR A 197 17.39 -13.03 -8.31
C TYR A 197 17.80 -12.11 -9.46
N ILE A 198 18.13 -10.86 -9.16
CA ILE A 198 18.69 -9.92 -10.16
C ILE A 198 20.00 -10.47 -10.74
N GLN A 199 20.91 -10.95 -9.89
CA GLN A 199 22.16 -11.58 -10.32
C GLN A 199 21.90 -12.80 -11.21
N THR A 200 20.90 -13.62 -10.89
CA THR A 200 20.51 -14.78 -11.71
C THR A 200 20.14 -14.35 -13.13
N SER A 201 19.36 -13.28 -13.27
CA SER A 201 19.03 -12.73 -14.60
C SER A 201 20.23 -12.18 -15.35
N GLN A 202 21.15 -11.50 -14.67
CA GLN A 202 22.40 -11.05 -15.30
C GLN A 202 23.22 -12.24 -15.83
N ASN A 203 23.33 -13.32 -15.06
CA ASN A 203 24.06 -14.53 -15.46
C ASN A 203 23.41 -15.22 -16.67
N GLU A 204 22.07 -15.16 -16.78
CA GLU A 204 21.32 -15.69 -17.92
C GLU A 204 21.30 -14.74 -19.14
N GLY A 205 21.78 -13.50 -19.00
CA GLY A 205 21.72 -12.48 -20.05
C GLY A 205 20.28 -12.05 -20.42
N LYS A 206 19.33 -12.18 -19.48
CA LYS A 206 17.92 -11.84 -19.69
C LYS A 206 17.50 -10.59 -18.91
N PRO A 207 16.56 -9.79 -19.45
CA PRO A 207 15.94 -8.74 -18.66
C PRO A 207 15.06 -9.35 -17.55
N PHE A 208 14.87 -8.58 -16.48
CA PHE A 208 14.01 -8.99 -15.38
C PHE A 208 12.84 -8.03 -15.15
N PHE A 209 11.74 -8.59 -14.67
CA PHE A 209 10.73 -7.88 -13.90
C PHE A 209 10.81 -8.40 -12.46
N THR A 210 11.06 -7.53 -11.48
CA THR A 210 11.06 -7.93 -10.07
C THR A 210 10.06 -7.10 -9.27
N TRP A 211 9.22 -7.78 -8.51
CA TRP A 211 8.25 -7.19 -7.59
C TRP A 211 8.72 -7.43 -6.15
N ILE A 212 9.28 -6.39 -5.55
CA ILE A 212 9.87 -6.40 -4.21
C ILE A 212 8.84 -5.85 -3.24
N ASN A 213 8.44 -6.67 -2.28
CA ASN A 213 7.28 -6.45 -1.43
C ASN A 213 7.70 -6.41 0.04
N PHE A 214 7.92 -5.21 0.57
CA PHE A 214 8.17 -5.04 1.99
C PHE A 214 6.93 -5.35 2.81
N TRP A 215 7.12 -5.94 4.00
CA TRP A 215 6.06 -6.08 5.00
C TRP A 215 5.79 -4.76 5.70
N GLY A 216 6.81 -3.94 5.95
CA GLY A 216 6.68 -2.71 6.72
C GLY A 216 6.31 -1.48 5.87
N PRO A 217 5.90 -0.38 6.52
CA PRO A 217 5.84 -0.22 7.98
C PRO A 217 4.58 -0.76 8.67
N HIS A 218 3.74 -1.58 8.01
CA HIS A 218 2.59 -2.29 8.62
C HIS A 218 2.90 -2.84 10.02
N THR A 219 1.94 -2.73 10.95
CA THR A 219 2.12 -3.20 12.32
C THR A 219 2.27 -4.74 12.39
N PRO A 220 3.03 -5.31 13.34
CA PRO A 220 3.79 -4.64 14.38
C PRO A 220 5.04 -3.93 13.82
N CYS A 221 5.27 -2.68 14.22
CA CYS A 221 6.48 -1.92 13.88
C CYS A 221 7.64 -2.35 14.78
N ILE A 222 8.30 -3.45 14.41
CA ILE A 222 9.42 -4.05 15.15
C ILE A 222 10.74 -3.63 14.51
N VAL A 223 11.52 -2.80 15.19
CA VAL A 223 12.75 -2.21 14.63
C VAL A 223 13.90 -2.20 15.64
N PRO A 224 15.16 -2.36 15.20
CA PRO A 224 16.32 -2.28 16.07
C PRO A 224 16.75 -0.83 16.31
N GLU A 225 17.75 -0.64 17.17
CA GLU A 225 18.48 0.63 17.22
C GLU A 225 19.31 0.86 15.93
N PRO A 226 19.54 2.12 15.51
CA PRO A 226 19.05 3.35 16.15
C PRO A 226 17.59 3.68 15.79
N TYR A 227 16.95 2.96 14.89
CA TYR A 227 15.62 3.28 14.34
C TYR A 227 14.52 3.36 15.42
N TYR A 228 14.59 2.48 16.42
CA TYR A 228 13.66 2.49 17.55
C TYR A 228 13.69 3.81 18.32
N SER A 229 14.88 4.35 18.59
CA SER A 229 15.07 5.59 19.36
C SER A 229 15.39 6.81 18.48
N MET A 230 15.32 6.69 17.16
CA MET A 230 15.78 7.71 16.21
C MET A 230 14.97 9.01 16.30
N TYR A 231 13.67 8.89 16.55
CA TYR A 231 12.74 10.00 16.56
C TYR A 231 12.25 10.30 17.97
N ASN A 232 12.23 11.58 18.33
CA ASN A 232 11.76 12.03 19.62
C ASN A 232 10.23 12.24 19.57
N PRO A 233 9.45 11.61 20.47
CA PRO A 233 7.99 11.80 20.52
C PRO A 233 7.53 13.25 20.64
N LYS A 234 8.38 14.14 21.18
CA LYS A 234 8.08 15.58 21.28
C LYS A 234 8.03 16.31 19.94
N ASP A 235 8.68 15.76 18.92
CA ASP A 235 8.71 16.34 17.58
C ASP A 235 7.47 15.94 16.75
N VAL A 236 6.69 14.96 17.24
CA VAL A 236 5.47 14.51 16.58
C VAL A 236 4.37 15.56 16.73
N VAL A 237 3.95 16.12 15.59
CA VAL A 237 2.72 16.90 15.48
C VAL A 237 1.61 15.95 15.04
N LEU A 238 0.59 15.76 15.89
CA LEU A 238 -0.57 14.95 15.54
C LEU A 238 -1.40 15.67 14.47
N ASP A 239 -2.01 14.87 13.59
CA ASP A 239 -2.93 15.34 12.57
C ASP A 239 -4.05 16.20 13.18
N GLU A 240 -4.43 17.32 12.56
CA GLU A 240 -5.47 18.19 13.13
C GLU A 240 -6.81 17.45 13.27
N SER A 241 -7.08 16.50 12.36
CA SER A 241 -8.26 15.63 12.43
C SER A 241 -8.29 14.73 13.69
N PHE A 242 -7.14 14.49 14.34
CA PHE A 242 -7.05 13.73 15.59
C PHE A 242 -7.90 14.33 16.71
N PHE A 243 -7.97 15.66 16.76
CA PHE A 243 -8.62 16.40 17.85
C PHE A 243 -10.08 16.73 17.56
N LYS A 244 -10.53 16.55 16.32
CA LYS A 244 -11.87 16.95 15.89
C LYS A 244 -12.86 15.80 16.06
N PRO A 245 -14.10 16.09 16.50
CA PRO A 245 -15.14 15.07 16.56
C PRO A 245 -15.50 14.59 15.15
N LEU A 246 -15.88 13.31 15.03
CA LEU A 246 -16.35 12.70 13.78
C LEU A 246 -17.83 13.00 13.53
N GLU A 247 -18.20 14.29 13.54
CA GLU A 247 -19.57 14.73 13.28
C GLU A 247 -19.99 14.41 11.84
N GLY A 248 -21.21 13.88 11.69
CA GLY A 248 -21.74 13.49 10.37
C GLY A 248 -21.00 12.33 9.70
N LYS A 249 -20.16 11.57 10.43
CA LYS A 249 -19.48 10.37 9.92
C LYS A 249 -20.21 9.08 10.31
N PRO A 250 -20.00 7.98 9.56
CA PRO A 250 -20.44 6.65 9.96
C PRO A 250 -20.02 6.26 11.39
N GLY A 251 -20.93 5.62 12.11
CA GLY A 251 -20.76 5.35 13.55
C GLY A 251 -19.67 4.32 13.86
N HIS A 252 -19.38 3.41 12.91
CA HIS A 252 -18.43 2.31 13.09
C HIS A 252 -16.96 2.75 13.11
N PHE A 253 -16.63 3.95 12.61
CA PHE A 253 -15.26 4.48 12.63
C PHE A 253 -14.66 4.47 14.04
N ARG A 254 -15.45 4.94 15.03
CA ARG A 254 -15.07 4.91 16.45
C ARG A 254 -14.87 3.49 16.96
N THR A 255 -15.73 2.56 16.56
CA THR A 255 -15.69 1.17 17.02
C THR A 255 -14.41 0.47 16.54
N ILE A 256 -13.97 0.72 15.30
CA ILE A 256 -12.73 0.16 14.76
C ILE A 256 -11.51 0.67 15.55
N SER A 257 -11.41 1.97 15.81
CA SER A 257 -10.27 2.51 16.57
C SER A 257 -10.28 2.04 18.04
N LYS A 258 -11.46 1.84 18.64
CA LYS A 258 -11.61 1.21 19.97
C LYS A 258 -11.17 -0.25 19.96
N MET A 259 -11.49 -1.00 18.90
CA MET A 259 -11.05 -2.39 18.74
C MET A 259 -9.52 -2.48 18.76
N TRP A 260 -8.82 -1.56 18.09
CA TRP A 260 -7.36 -1.44 18.15
C TRP A 260 -6.80 -0.95 19.49
N GLY A 261 -7.67 -0.54 20.42
CA GLY A 261 -7.25 -0.05 21.74
C GLY A 261 -6.54 1.30 21.69
N MET A 262 -6.74 2.08 20.64
CA MET A 262 -6.06 3.37 20.43
C MET A 262 -6.99 4.58 20.58
N TRP A 263 -8.31 4.37 20.53
CA TRP A 263 -9.28 5.45 20.64
C TRP A 263 -9.22 6.20 21.97
N GLU A 264 -8.99 5.54 23.10
CA GLU A 264 -8.90 6.21 24.42
C GLU A 264 -7.45 6.44 24.88
N ALA A 265 -6.47 6.05 24.05
CA ALA A 265 -5.06 6.24 24.34
C ALA A 265 -4.71 7.74 24.36
N ASP A 266 -3.80 8.13 25.25
CA ASP A 266 -3.31 9.49 25.36
C ASP A 266 -2.35 9.86 24.22
N GLU A 267 -2.09 11.17 24.06
CA GLU A 267 -1.19 11.65 23.01
C GLU A 267 0.22 11.06 23.14
N ALA A 268 0.72 10.85 24.36
CA ALA A 268 2.06 10.32 24.58
C ALA A 268 2.18 8.91 24.00
N ARG A 269 1.16 8.08 24.18
CA ARG A 269 1.07 6.74 23.60
C ARG A 269 1.04 6.78 22.08
N TRP A 270 0.23 7.66 21.50
CA TRP A 270 0.18 7.85 20.05
C TRP A 270 1.51 8.28 19.47
N LYS A 271 2.14 9.30 20.06
CA LYS A 271 3.43 9.82 19.63
C LYS A 271 4.53 8.75 19.74
N GLU A 272 4.49 7.90 20.77
CA GLU A 272 5.43 6.78 20.88
C GLU A 272 5.26 5.79 19.71
N VAL A 273 4.04 5.35 19.40
CA VAL A 273 3.78 4.45 18.26
C VAL A 273 4.20 5.07 16.93
N ILE A 274 3.84 6.34 16.69
CA ILE A 274 4.19 7.09 15.47
C ILE A 274 5.70 7.15 15.28
N THR A 275 6.48 7.43 16.33
CA THR A 275 7.95 7.46 16.19
C THR A 275 8.55 6.11 15.77
N LYS A 276 7.94 4.98 16.16
CA LYS A 276 8.43 3.65 15.76
C LYS A 276 8.02 3.32 14.33
N PHE A 277 6.82 3.74 13.93
CA PHE A 277 6.40 3.70 12.53
C PHE A 277 7.36 4.51 11.64
N TRP A 278 7.72 5.73 12.04
CA TRP A 278 8.74 6.56 11.38
C TRP A 278 10.12 5.90 11.35
N GLY A 279 10.55 5.29 12.46
CA GLY A 279 11.78 4.50 12.52
C GLY A 279 11.79 3.37 11.49
N TYR A 280 10.66 2.69 11.33
CA TYR A 280 10.54 1.60 10.35
C TYR A 280 10.56 2.10 8.90
N ILE A 281 9.91 3.23 8.61
CA ILE A 281 10.03 3.89 7.30
C ILE A 281 11.50 4.15 6.96
N THR A 282 12.27 4.72 7.89
CA THR A 282 13.69 5.01 7.65
C THR A 282 14.55 3.75 7.51
N LEU A 283 14.26 2.68 8.27
CA LEU A 283 14.92 1.39 8.09
C LEU A 283 14.69 0.81 6.68
N ILE A 284 13.46 0.90 6.18
CA ILE A 284 13.11 0.45 4.83
C ILE A 284 13.78 1.33 3.78
N ASP A 285 13.80 2.65 3.96
CA ASP A 285 14.50 3.56 3.06
C ASP A 285 16.01 3.27 2.97
N ASP A 286 16.65 2.98 4.10
CA ASP A 286 18.07 2.58 4.13
C ASP A 286 18.30 1.25 3.39
N ALA A 287 17.41 0.26 3.57
CA ALA A 287 17.47 -0.99 2.82
C ALA A 287 17.26 -0.78 1.32
N ILE A 288 16.35 0.12 0.93
CA ILE A 288 16.19 0.53 -0.48
C ILE A 288 17.50 1.18 -0.98
N GLY A 289 18.14 2.02 -0.18
CA GLY A 289 19.46 2.59 -0.50
C GLY A 289 20.51 1.52 -0.85
N GLU A 290 20.59 0.45 -0.06
CA GLU A 290 21.48 -0.70 -0.33
C GLU A 290 21.17 -1.43 -1.63
N LEU A 291 19.90 -1.46 -2.04
CA LEU A 291 19.50 -2.03 -3.32
C LEU A 291 19.88 -1.11 -4.49
N LEU A 292 19.61 0.19 -4.36
CA LEU A 292 19.95 1.15 -5.42
C LEU A 292 21.47 1.24 -5.62
N ALA A 293 22.25 1.23 -4.53
CA ALA A 293 23.71 1.18 -4.59
C ALA A 293 24.23 -0.10 -5.27
N TYR A 294 23.60 -1.26 -5.00
CA TYR A 294 23.92 -2.49 -5.72
C TYR A 294 23.62 -2.37 -7.22
N LEU A 295 22.47 -1.80 -7.61
CA LEU A 295 22.16 -1.59 -9.02
C LEU A 295 23.17 -0.66 -9.70
N GLU A 296 23.69 0.35 -9.00
CA GLU A 296 24.75 1.23 -9.51
C GLU A 296 26.06 0.47 -9.70
N GLN A 297 26.47 -0.34 -8.72
CA GLN A 297 27.66 -1.18 -8.81
C GLN A 297 27.59 -2.24 -9.93
N GLN A 298 26.39 -2.69 -10.29
CA GLN A 298 26.15 -3.65 -11.36
C GLN A 298 25.84 -2.98 -12.71
N ASP A 299 25.97 -1.65 -12.83
CA ASP A 299 25.61 -0.86 -14.02
C ASP A 299 24.15 -1.05 -14.48
N LEU A 300 23.26 -1.47 -13.58
CA LEU A 300 21.85 -1.71 -13.85
C LEU A 300 20.98 -0.47 -13.60
N TYR A 301 21.38 0.42 -12.69
CA TYR A 301 20.57 1.56 -12.23
C TYR A 301 20.08 2.43 -13.40
N ASN A 302 20.97 2.75 -14.34
CA ASN A 302 20.67 3.59 -15.49
C ASN A 302 19.89 2.89 -16.61
N ASN A 303 19.69 1.56 -16.54
CA ASN A 303 18.94 0.78 -17.53
C ASN A 303 17.73 0.03 -16.91
N THR A 304 17.28 0.48 -15.74
CA THR A 304 16.13 -0.10 -15.02
C THR A 304 15.04 0.96 -14.87
N PHE A 305 13.81 0.60 -15.22
CA PHE A 305 12.61 1.32 -14.85
C PHE A 305 12.26 0.97 -13.41
N ILE A 306 12.29 1.96 -12.51
CA ILE A 306 12.13 1.76 -11.07
C ILE A 306 10.87 2.47 -10.60
N VAL A 307 10.04 1.76 -9.86
CA VAL A 307 8.87 2.32 -9.17
C VAL A 307 9.01 2.07 -7.67
N ALA A 308 8.71 3.08 -6.86
CA ALA A 308 8.48 2.93 -5.43
C ALA A 308 7.06 3.42 -5.10
N THR A 309 6.26 2.56 -4.48
CA THR A 309 4.84 2.82 -4.19
C THR A 309 4.36 2.04 -2.96
N ALA A 310 3.08 2.17 -2.61
CA ALA A 310 2.45 1.43 -1.52
C ALA A 310 1.22 0.64 -2.00
N ASP A 311 0.85 -0.43 -1.31
CA ASP A 311 -0.43 -1.11 -1.55
C ASP A 311 -1.62 -0.30 -1.03
N HIS A 312 -1.47 0.30 0.15
CA HIS A 312 -2.36 1.29 0.75
C HIS A 312 -1.61 2.12 1.80
N GLY A 313 -2.27 3.13 2.35
CA GLY A 313 -1.77 3.93 3.47
C GLY A 313 -2.23 3.42 4.84
N ASP A 314 -2.18 4.29 5.84
CA ASP A 314 -2.57 4.04 7.23
C ASP A 314 -3.31 5.29 7.74
N ALA A 315 -4.28 5.14 8.64
CA ALA A 315 -4.83 6.31 9.33
C ALA A 315 -3.77 6.97 10.24
N MET A 316 -2.96 6.18 10.96
CA MET A 316 -1.82 6.59 11.80
C MET A 316 -2.02 7.93 12.53
N GLY A 317 -3.13 8.03 13.27
CA GLY A 317 -3.54 9.21 14.04
C GLY A 317 -4.56 10.11 13.35
N ALA A 318 -4.64 10.14 12.02
CA ALA A 318 -5.70 10.88 11.34
C ALA A 318 -7.07 10.37 11.81
N HIS A 319 -7.98 11.31 12.09
CA HIS A 319 -9.32 11.04 12.61
C HIS A 319 -9.34 10.24 13.92
N ARG A 320 -8.22 10.24 14.66
CA ARG A 320 -7.99 9.40 15.85
C ARG A 320 -8.12 7.90 15.57
N MET A 321 -7.74 7.50 14.35
CA MET A 321 -7.74 6.11 13.89
C MET A 321 -6.31 5.65 13.58
N ILE A 322 -6.11 4.34 13.62
CA ILE A 322 -4.87 3.67 13.24
C ILE A 322 -5.24 2.58 12.25
N GLU A 323 -4.25 2.05 11.54
CA GLU A 323 -4.42 0.97 10.58
C GLU A 323 -5.28 1.41 9.38
N LYS A 324 -5.72 0.42 8.62
CA LYS A 324 -6.72 0.52 7.56
C LYS A 324 -8.02 -0.15 7.98
N GLY A 325 -9.13 0.26 7.37
CA GLY A 325 -10.43 -0.29 7.75
C GLY A 325 -11.56 0.23 6.87
N GLU A 326 -12.76 0.17 7.43
CA GLU A 326 -14.01 0.55 6.77
C GLU A 326 -14.21 2.06 6.69
N PHE A 327 -13.18 2.77 6.26
CA PHE A 327 -13.14 4.21 6.06
C PHE A 327 -12.31 4.54 4.81
N MET A 328 -12.82 5.42 3.96
CA MET A 328 -12.24 5.72 2.65
C MET A 328 -11.49 7.06 2.61
N PHE A 329 -10.66 7.32 3.62
CA PHE A 329 -9.87 8.56 3.72
C PHE A 329 -8.64 8.54 2.80
N ASP A 330 -8.22 9.70 2.32
CA ASP A 330 -7.04 9.83 1.45
C ASP A 330 -5.77 9.36 2.17
N THR A 331 -5.73 9.37 3.52
CA THR A 331 -4.63 8.82 4.31
C THR A 331 -4.41 7.31 4.11
N THR A 332 -5.46 6.57 3.73
CA THR A 332 -5.36 5.14 3.38
C THR A 332 -5.45 4.85 1.89
N TYR A 333 -6.06 5.74 1.09
CA TYR A 333 -6.26 5.52 -0.35
C TYR A 333 -5.24 6.21 -1.26
N ASN A 334 -4.75 7.39 -0.90
CA ASN A 334 -3.83 8.18 -1.71
C ASN A 334 -2.37 7.81 -1.37
N ILE A 335 -1.82 6.91 -2.19
CA ILE A 335 -0.54 6.26 -1.97
C ILE A 335 0.61 7.08 -2.59
N PRO A 336 1.83 6.97 -2.05
CA PRO A 336 3.00 7.49 -2.75
C PRO A 336 3.21 6.72 -4.05
N LEU A 337 3.58 7.40 -5.14
CA LEU A 337 4.03 6.77 -6.37
C LEU A 337 5.19 7.56 -6.99
N ILE A 338 6.38 6.97 -6.96
CA ILE A 338 7.63 7.55 -7.46
C ILE A 338 8.14 6.68 -8.60
N VAL A 339 8.50 7.29 -9.72
CA VAL A 339 8.94 6.60 -10.94
C VAL A 339 10.26 7.20 -11.43
N LYS A 340 11.25 6.34 -11.65
CA LYS A 340 12.49 6.65 -12.37
C LYS A 340 12.52 5.81 -13.64
N ASP A 341 12.48 6.51 -14.78
CA ASP A 341 12.46 5.88 -16.11
C ASP A 341 13.67 6.35 -16.93
N PRO A 342 14.58 5.45 -17.33
CA PRO A 342 15.73 5.79 -18.19
C PRO A 342 15.37 6.47 -19.51
N GLN A 343 14.14 6.28 -19.99
CA GLN A 343 13.68 6.84 -21.27
C GLN A 343 12.81 8.10 -21.10
N SER A 344 12.57 8.55 -19.87
CA SER A 344 11.87 9.80 -19.61
C SER A 344 12.85 10.97 -19.41
N ASN A 345 12.48 12.14 -19.91
CA ASN A 345 13.19 13.40 -19.65
C ASN A 345 12.60 14.18 -18.46
N ARG A 346 11.68 13.58 -17.70
CA ARG A 346 11.08 14.19 -16.51
C ARG A 346 11.92 13.85 -15.29
N ILE A 347 12.70 14.84 -14.85
CA ILE A 347 13.59 14.76 -13.70
C ILE A 347 13.16 15.81 -12.67
N ASN A 348 13.08 15.42 -11.41
CA ASN A 348 12.63 16.25 -10.29
C ASN A 348 11.28 16.93 -10.57
N GLN A 349 10.34 16.19 -11.15
CA GLN A 349 9.03 16.71 -11.50
C GLN A 349 7.93 16.01 -10.68
N GLN A 350 6.77 16.65 -10.65
CA GLN A 350 5.54 16.07 -10.14
C GLN A 350 4.49 15.98 -11.26
N ASP A 351 3.52 15.09 -11.09
CA ASP A 351 2.36 14.96 -11.97
C ASP A 351 1.05 14.89 -11.16
N ASP A 352 0.01 15.52 -11.70
CA ASP A 352 -1.29 15.63 -11.04
C ASP A 352 -2.37 14.77 -11.73
N ASN A 353 -2.07 13.97 -12.75
CA ASN A 353 -3.01 13.00 -13.30
C ASN A 353 -3.50 12.02 -12.22
N LEU A 354 -4.78 11.65 -12.31
CA LEU A 354 -5.37 10.62 -11.44
C LEU A 354 -4.92 9.25 -11.96
N VAL A 355 -4.21 8.48 -11.14
CA VAL A 355 -3.68 7.16 -11.50
C VAL A 355 -4.06 6.12 -10.45
N TYR A 356 -4.29 4.88 -10.86
CA TYR A 356 -4.51 3.73 -9.99
C TYR A 356 -3.19 3.00 -9.74
N LEU A 357 -3.10 2.27 -8.62
CA LEU A 357 -2.01 1.33 -8.36
C LEU A 357 -1.86 0.31 -9.51
N HIS A 358 -2.96 -0.25 -10.00
CA HIS A 358 -2.96 -1.30 -11.02
C HIS A 358 -2.79 -0.78 -12.46
N ASP A 359 -2.68 0.54 -12.68
CA ASP A 359 -2.17 1.09 -13.95
C ASP A 359 -0.71 0.62 -14.19
N LEU A 360 0.02 0.33 -13.10
CA LEU A 360 1.35 -0.24 -13.16
C LEU A 360 1.38 -1.62 -13.82
N THR A 361 0.31 -2.41 -13.74
CA THR A 361 0.21 -3.73 -14.38
C THR A 361 0.29 -3.59 -15.90
N SER A 362 -0.51 -2.70 -16.49
CA SER A 362 -0.48 -2.38 -17.91
C SER A 362 0.83 -1.75 -18.35
N THR A 363 1.42 -0.93 -17.47
CA THR A 363 2.71 -0.26 -17.71
C THR A 363 3.86 -1.26 -17.90
N VAL A 364 3.88 -2.39 -17.17
CA VAL A 364 4.92 -3.42 -17.32
C VAL A 364 4.92 -4.02 -18.73
N TYR A 365 3.73 -4.34 -19.26
CA TYR A 365 3.58 -4.89 -20.61
C TYR A 365 4.05 -3.93 -21.69
N ASP A 366 3.67 -2.65 -21.56
CA ASP A 366 4.07 -1.59 -22.49
C ASP A 366 5.59 -1.39 -22.49
N ILE A 367 6.22 -1.37 -21.31
CA ILE A 367 7.69 -1.34 -21.18
C ILE A 367 8.36 -2.56 -21.83
N ALA A 368 7.76 -3.74 -21.67
CA ALA A 368 8.26 -4.97 -22.26
C ALA A 368 8.05 -5.04 -23.78
N ASN A 369 7.41 -4.04 -24.39
CA ASN A 369 6.96 -4.04 -25.79
C ASN A 369 6.03 -5.22 -26.11
N GLN A 370 5.17 -5.58 -25.15
CA GLN A 370 4.18 -6.64 -25.29
C GLN A 370 2.78 -6.04 -25.35
N SER A 371 1.85 -6.77 -25.96
CA SER A 371 0.46 -6.33 -26.04
C SER A 371 -0.14 -6.33 -24.63
N VAL A 372 -0.67 -5.18 -24.20
CA VAL A 372 -1.41 -5.08 -22.94
C VAL A 372 -2.69 -5.92 -23.06
N PRO A 373 -2.92 -6.90 -22.17
CA PRO A 373 -4.14 -7.70 -22.16
C PRO A 373 -5.40 -6.83 -22.11
N GLN A 374 -6.39 -7.12 -22.96
CA GLN A 374 -7.65 -6.36 -23.03
C GLN A 374 -8.50 -6.49 -21.76
N ASP A 375 -8.29 -7.55 -20.98
CA ASP A 375 -8.97 -7.78 -19.72
C ASP A 375 -8.49 -6.83 -18.62
N PHE A 376 -7.29 -6.25 -18.73
CA PHE A 376 -6.81 -5.29 -17.73
C PHE A 376 -7.70 -4.05 -17.71
N GLN A 377 -8.00 -3.60 -16.50
CA GLN A 377 -8.81 -2.43 -16.22
C GLN A 377 -7.96 -1.20 -15.84
N GLY A 378 -6.63 -1.36 -15.81
CA GLY A 378 -5.66 -0.27 -15.69
C GLY A 378 -5.10 0.18 -17.05
N GLU A 379 -4.64 1.42 -17.11
CA GLU A 379 -4.05 2.03 -18.31
C GLU A 379 -2.54 2.21 -18.13
N THR A 380 -1.76 2.14 -19.22
CA THR A 380 -0.31 2.41 -19.15
C THR A 380 -0.03 3.84 -18.71
N LEU A 381 0.95 4.01 -17.82
CA LEU A 381 1.41 5.32 -17.36
C LEU A 381 2.44 5.95 -18.30
N LEU A 382 2.98 5.22 -19.29
CA LEU A 382 4.04 5.72 -20.16
C LEU A 382 3.67 7.00 -20.94
N PRO A 383 2.44 7.18 -21.46
CA PRO A 383 2.04 8.44 -22.07
C PRO A 383 2.15 9.64 -21.12
N ILE A 384 1.83 9.45 -19.83
CA ILE A 384 1.99 10.49 -18.80
C ILE A 384 3.49 10.71 -18.51
N ILE A 385 4.23 9.62 -18.26
CA ILE A 385 5.62 9.66 -17.82
C ILE A 385 6.56 10.21 -18.90
N ARG A 386 6.40 9.80 -20.15
CA ARG A 386 7.33 10.12 -21.25
C ARG A 386 6.84 11.25 -22.14
N GLN A 387 5.52 11.39 -22.28
CA GLN A 387 4.91 12.33 -23.24
C GLN A 387 4.14 13.46 -22.56
N ARG A 388 4.07 13.48 -21.22
CA ARG A 388 3.34 14.49 -20.42
C ARG A 388 1.86 14.59 -20.81
N GLN A 389 1.28 13.50 -21.29
CA GLN A 389 -0.12 13.49 -21.68
C GLN A 389 -1.02 13.53 -20.46
N ASN A 390 -2.18 14.19 -20.62
CA ASN A 390 -3.27 14.11 -19.67
C ASN A 390 -4.14 12.91 -20.02
N ASN A 391 -4.34 11.99 -19.07
CA ASN A 391 -5.12 10.77 -19.30
C ASN A 391 -6.64 10.99 -19.34
N GLN A 392 -7.10 12.23 -19.13
CA GLN A 392 -8.51 12.64 -19.13
C GLN A 392 -9.39 11.88 -18.10
N ARG A 393 -8.77 11.17 -17.15
CA ARG A 393 -9.51 10.43 -16.12
C ARG A 393 -10.24 11.42 -15.21
N LYS A 394 -11.57 11.31 -15.15
CA LYS A 394 -12.42 12.21 -14.36
C LYS A 394 -12.30 11.94 -12.85
N GLY A 395 -12.28 10.67 -12.46
CA GLY A 395 -12.21 10.24 -11.07
C GLY A 395 -11.64 8.83 -10.90
N ILE A 396 -11.47 8.44 -9.64
CA ILE A 396 -10.97 7.15 -9.18
C ILE A 396 -12.07 6.46 -8.37
N LEU A 397 -12.34 5.20 -8.69
CA LEU A 397 -13.22 4.30 -7.95
C LEU A 397 -12.42 3.53 -6.90
N GLY A 398 -12.74 3.74 -5.62
CA GLY A 398 -12.29 2.88 -4.52
C GLY A 398 -13.38 1.86 -4.15
N GLN A 399 -12.99 0.65 -3.81
CA GLN A 399 -13.89 -0.43 -3.44
C GLN A 399 -13.48 -1.05 -2.10
N LEU A 400 -14.46 -1.24 -1.23
CA LEU A 400 -14.28 -1.98 0.02
C LEU A 400 -15.55 -2.78 0.32
N ALA A 401 -15.37 -4.07 0.63
CA ALA A 401 -16.45 -4.95 1.10
C ALA A 401 -16.34 -5.31 2.59
N GLY A 402 -15.41 -4.65 3.29
CA GLY A 402 -15.16 -4.73 4.73
C GLY A 402 -13.76 -5.23 5.04
N HIS A 403 -13.32 -5.06 6.29
CA HIS A 403 -12.00 -5.53 6.75
C HIS A 403 -12.17 -6.62 7.81
N PHE A 404 -12.77 -6.29 8.96
CA PHE A 404 -13.04 -7.26 10.03
C PHE A 404 -14.49 -7.68 10.07
N VAL A 405 -15.39 -6.81 9.59
CA VAL A 405 -16.82 -7.08 9.45
C VAL A 405 -17.25 -6.92 8.00
N TYR A 406 -18.50 -7.22 7.67
CA TYR A 406 -19.06 -6.94 6.35
C TYR A 406 -19.51 -5.49 6.28
N PHE A 407 -19.04 -4.77 5.27
CA PHE A 407 -19.40 -3.38 5.05
C PHE A 407 -19.15 -3.01 3.58
N GLU A 408 -20.13 -2.45 2.90
CA GLU A 408 -20.01 -2.18 1.45
C GLU A 408 -19.89 -0.67 1.21
N GLN A 409 -18.72 -0.27 0.72
CA GLN A 409 -18.40 1.13 0.38
C GLN A 409 -17.88 1.25 -1.04
N ARG A 410 -18.23 2.37 -1.68
CA ARG A 410 -17.63 2.83 -2.94
C ARG A 410 -17.21 4.27 -2.80
N MET A 411 -16.00 4.58 -3.21
CA MET A 411 -15.49 5.95 -3.27
C MET A 411 -15.43 6.40 -4.72
N TRP A 412 -15.88 7.61 -5.01
CA TRP A 412 -15.56 8.32 -6.24
C TRP A 412 -14.73 9.56 -5.92
N ARG A 413 -13.47 9.55 -6.36
CA ARG A 413 -12.47 10.56 -6.01
C ARG A 413 -12.03 11.34 -7.24
N ARG A 414 -12.46 12.61 -7.33
CA ARG A 414 -12.01 13.60 -8.33
C ARG A 414 -10.84 14.42 -7.78
N LYS A 415 -10.32 15.39 -8.55
CA LYS A 415 -9.30 16.35 -8.06
C LYS A 415 -9.86 17.49 -7.21
N ASP A 416 -11.18 17.57 -7.07
CA ASP A 416 -11.91 18.67 -6.40
C ASP A 416 -12.86 18.17 -5.31
N TYR A 417 -13.49 17.02 -5.51
CA TYR A 417 -14.38 16.42 -4.54
C TYR A 417 -14.09 14.93 -4.33
N LYS A 418 -14.53 14.42 -3.17
CA LYS A 418 -14.59 12.99 -2.85
C LYS A 418 -16.01 12.64 -2.41
N LEU A 419 -16.59 11.61 -3.01
CA LEU A 419 -17.86 11.02 -2.60
C LEU A 419 -17.61 9.60 -2.07
N VAL A 420 -18.22 9.24 -0.95
CA VAL A 420 -18.24 7.88 -0.42
C VAL A 420 -19.69 7.45 -0.26
N PHE A 421 -20.06 6.43 -1.03
CA PHE A 421 -21.33 5.74 -0.87
C PHE A 421 -21.18 4.62 0.16
N ASN A 422 -21.97 4.69 1.22
CA ASN A 422 -22.06 3.68 2.26
C ASN A 422 -23.39 2.94 2.12
N ALA A 423 -23.37 1.63 1.86
CA ALA A 423 -24.61 0.89 1.58
C ALA A 423 -25.54 0.74 2.79
N THR A 424 -24.98 0.83 4.01
CA THR A 424 -25.68 0.55 5.28
C THR A 424 -25.46 1.63 6.35
N ASP A 425 -24.90 2.79 5.99
CA ASP A 425 -24.66 3.90 6.92
C ASP A 425 -24.66 5.25 6.16
N LEU A 426 -24.33 6.35 6.85
CA LEU A 426 -24.26 7.70 6.30
C LEU A 426 -23.31 7.77 5.11
N CYS A 427 -23.77 8.30 3.98
CA CYS A 427 -22.89 8.61 2.85
C CYS A 427 -22.11 9.90 3.11
N GLU A 428 -21.03 10.09 2.37
CA GLU A 428 -20.08 11.17 2.62
C GLU A 428 -19.74 11.94 1.34
N LEU A 429 -19.57 13.25 1.45
CA LEU A 429 -19.10 14.15 0.38
C LEU A 429 -18.14 15.18 0.98
N TYR A 430 -16.99 15.38 0.34
CA TYR A 430 -15.94 16.30 0.78
C TYR A 430 -15.47 17.19 -0.36
N ASP A 431 -15.40 18.50 -0.11
CA ASP A 431 -14.62 19.44 -0.93
C ASP A 431 -13.15 19.34 -0.51
N ILE A 432 -12.40 18.49 -1.18
CA ILE A 432 -11.02 18.16 -0.79
C ILE A 432 -10.02 19.30 -1.02
N ARG A 433 -10.42 20.37 -1.72
CA ARG A 433 -9.58 21.55 -1.90
C ARG A 433 -9.66 22.47 -0.70
N GLN A 434 -10.87 22.58 -0.12
CA GLN A 434 -11.12 23.43 1.05
C GLN A 434 -11.02 22.66 2.37
N ASP A 435 -11.28 21.36 2.34
CA ASP A 435 -11.25 20.42 3.47
C ASP A 435 -10.37 19.19 3.13
N PRO A 436 -9.05 19.36 2.98
CA PRO A 436 -8.13 18.27 2.64
C PRO A 436 -8.01 17.21 3.74
N LEU A 437 -8.46 17.52 4.97
CA LEU A 437 -8.54 16.59 6.09
C LEU A 437 -9.88 15.87 6.16
N GLU A 438 -10.82 16.14 5.24
CA GLU A 438 -12.03 15.36 5.05
C GLU A 438 -12.90 15.30 6.32
N MET A 439 -13.02 16.43 7.02
CA MET A 439 -13.70 16.55 8.30
C MET A 439 -15.18 16.89 8.16
N HIS A 440 -15.56 17.71 7.18
CA HIS A 440 -16.91 18.24 7.02
C HIS A 440 -17.67 17.42 5.99
N ASN A 441 -18.60 16.57 6.45
CA ASN A 441 -19.44 15.82 5.53
C ASN A 441 -20.53 16.73 4.92
N LEU A 442 -20.43 17.00 3.63
CA LEU A 442 -21.33 17.86 2.85
C LEU A 442 -22.48 17.09 2.19
N PHE A 443 -22.57 15.76 2.37
CA PHE A 443 -23.49 14.91 1.61
C PHE A 443 -24.97 15.29 1.79
N TYR A 444 -25.31 15.81 2.98
CA TYR A 444 -26.67 16.19 3.36
C TYR A 444 -26.90 17.71 3.35
N ASP A 445 -25.95 18.49 2.81
CA ASP A 445 -26.12 19.94 2.62
C ASP A 445 -26.76 20.21 1.25
N GLU A 446 -27.94 20.85 1.26
CA GLU A 446 -28.70 21.19 0.06
C GLU A 446 -27.93 22.09 -0.93
N ASN A 447 -26.97 22.89 -0.44
CA ASN A 447 -26.13 23.72 -1.32
C ASN A 447 -25.23 22.88 -2.23
N TYR A 448 -24.96 21.63 -1.86
CA TYR A 448 -24.10 20.69 -2.59
C TYR A 448 -24.89 19.63 -3.36
N ARG A 449 -26.22 19.76 -3.45
CA ARG A 449 -27.09 18.77 -4.13
C ARG A 449 -26.68 18.50 -5.57
N THR A 450 -26.33 19.53 -6.34
CA THR A 450 -25.96 19.38 -7.76
C THR A 450 -24.68 18.57 -7.93
N ILE A 451 -23.62 18.90 -7.18
CA ILE A 451 -22.34 18.18 -7.26
C ILE A 451 -22.47 16.75 -6.71
N LYS A 452 -23.27 16.55 -5.65
CA LYS A 452 -23.60 15.21 -5.13
C LYS A 452 -24.21 14.33 -6.22
N GLN A 453 -25.24 14.83 -6.91
CA GLN A 453 -25.93 14.08 -7.96
C GLN A 453 -25.00 13.79 -9.15
N GLU A 454 -24.18 14.76 -9.56
CA GLU A 454 -23.20 14.57 -10.63
C GLU A 454 -22.22 13.43 -10.27
N MET A 455 -21.64 13.46 -9.07
CA MET A 455 -20.65 12.48 -8.65
C MET A 455 -21.24 11.09 -8.40
N LEU A 456 -22.46 10.99 -7.87
CA LEU A 456 -23.14 9.69 -7.74
C LEU A 456 -23.35 9.05 -9.11
N GLU A 457 -23.75 9.83 -10.11
CA GLU A 457 -23.97 9.31 -11.47
C GLU A 457 -22.65 8.95 -12.16
N GLU A 458 -21.59 9.76 -12.01
CA GLU A 458 -20.25 9.40 -12.49
C GLU A 458 -19.75 8.08 -11.90
N MET A 459 -19.84 7.93 -10.57
CA MET A 459 -19.45 6.71 -9.87
C MET A 459 -20.25 5.51 -10.40
N ARG A 460 -21.57 5.66 -10.53
CA ARG A 460 -22.46 4.62 -11.05
C ARG A 460 -22.10 4.22 -12.48
N GLN A 461 -21.74 5.17 -13.34
CA GLN A 461 -21.32 4.88 -14.72
C GLN A 461 -20.02 4.07 -14.76
N GLU A 462 -19.03 4.40 -13.93
CA GLU A 462 -17.80 3.61 -13.84
C GLU A 462 -18.08 2.22 -13.26
N MET A 463 -18.90 2.13 -12.21
CA MET A 463 -19.38 0.86 -11.65
C MET A 463 -20.08 0.01 -12.72
N LYS A 464 -20.92 0.60 -13.57
CA LYS A 464 -21.62 -0.09 -14.65
C LYS A 464 -20.65 -0.64 -15.70
N LYS A 465 -19.64 0.16 -16.08
CA LYS A 465 -18.57 -0.26 -17.00
C LYS A 465 -17.79 -1.47 -16.46
N LEU A 466 -17.57 -1.52 -15.15
CA LEU A 466 -16.83 -2.59 -14.48
C LEU A 466 -17.68 -3.80 -14.08
N ASN A 467 -19.00 -3.77 -14.33
CA ASN A 467 -19.98 -4.73 -13.83
C ASN A 467 -19.90 -4.90 -12.29
N ASP A 468 -19.73 -3.79 -11.56
CA ASP A 468 -19.70 -3.78 -10.09
C ASP A 468 -21.05 -4.25 -9.52
N PRO A 469 -21.07 -5.22 -8.59
CA PRO A 469 -22.32 -5.77 -8.04
C PRO A 469 -23.17 -4.73 -7.30
N LEU A 470 -22.60 -3.63 -6.79
CA LEU A 470 -23.35 -2.59 -6.10
C LEU A 470 -24.01 -1.58 -7.06
N GLU A 471 -23.72 -1.61 -8.35
CA GLU A 471 -24.23 -0.61 -9.30
C GLU A 471 -25.75 -0.54 -9.31
N ASN A 472 -26.40 -1.70 -9.39
CA ASN A 472 -27.85 -1.81 -9.38
C ASN A 472 -28.48 -1.31 -8.07
N TRP A 473 -27.77 -1.47 -6.95
CA TRP A 473 -28.23 -0.98 -5.66
C TRP A 473 -28.17 0.55 -5.63
N VAL A 474 -27.03 1.13 -5.99
CA VAL A 474 -26.85 2.60 -6.10
C VAL A 474 -27.91 3.19 -7.01
N TYR A 475 -28.12 2.62 -8.21
CA TYR A 475 -29.14 3.07 -9.16
C TYR A 475 -30.55 3.18 -8.55
N ARG A 476 -30.96 2.21 -7.73
CA ARG A 476 -32.31 2.15 -7.14
C ARG A 476 -32.56 3.24 -6.11
N ILE A 477 -31.52 3.74 -5.45
CA ILE A 477 -31.65 4.68 -4.33
C ILE A 477 -31.00 6.04 -4.62
N ILE A 478 -30.38 6.24 -5.78
CA ILE A 478 -29.60 7.45 -6.10
C ILE A 478 -30.39 8.76 -5.96
N ASN A 479 -31.72 8.71 -6.12
CA ASN A 479 -32.60 9.87 -5.94
C ASN A 479 -33.16 10.01 -4.52
N GLU A 480 -33.00 8.98 -3.68
CA GLU A 480 -33.49 8.91 -2.29
C GLU A 480 -32.41 9.32 -1.28
N ILE A 481 -31.14 9.41 -1.70
CA ILE A 481 -29.97 9.71 -0.85
C ILE A 481 -29.38 11.11 -1.09
#